data_AF-A0A399ZM53-F1
#
_entry.id   AF-A0A399ZM53-F1
#
_cell.length_a   1.000
_cell.length_b   1.000
_cell.length_c   1.000
_cell.angle_alpha   90.00
_cell.angle_beta   90.00
_cell.angle_gamma   90.00
#
_symmetry.space_group_name_H-M   'P 1'
#
loop_
_entity.id
_entity.type
_entity.pdbx_description
1 polymer ?
#
loop_
_entity_poly.entity_id
_entity_poly.type
_entity_poly.pdbx_seq_one_letter_code
_entity_poly.pdbx_strand_id
1 'polypeptide(L)'
;MRNYELVCIIQPELDETAFKGAVERVQGWVTESGGTVDKVDVWGRRRLAYPIRKQREGQYVLLNLTLEPKTTGELERNIRFLEPVMRHMLVAVS
;
A
#
# COMPACT_ATOMS: atom_id res chain seq x y z
N MET A 1 10.54 15.07 -8.78
CA MET A 1 9.61 14.17 -8.05
C MET A 1 8.21 14.32 -8.64
N ARG A 2 7.39 13.28 -8.54
CA ARG A 2 6.00 13.27 -9.02
C ARG A 2 5.10 12.77 -7.90
N ASN A 3 3.84 13.18 -7.95
CA ASN A 3 2.82 12.73 -7.02
C ASN A 3 2.28 11.38 -7.48
N TYR A 4 2.05 10.50 -6.53
CA TYR A 4 1.48 9.18 -6.75
C TYR A 4 0.41 8.88 -5.70
N GLU A 5 -0.54 8.05 -6.11
CA GLU A 5 -1.47 7.38 -5.22
C GLU A 5 -1.15 5.90 -5.21
N LEU A 6 -0.89 5.37 -4.02
CA LEU A 6 -0.70 3.95 -3.78
C LEU A 6 -1.90 3.42 -3.02
N VAL A 7 -2.68 2.56 -3.66
CA VAL A 7 -3.74 1.80 -2.99
C VAL A 7 -3.23 0.41 -2.66
N CYS A 8 -3.37 0.02 -1.40
CA CYS A 8 -3.05 -1.31 -0.90
C CYS A 8 -4.30 -2.00 -0.36
N ILE A 9 -4.45 -3.28 -0.69
CA ILE A 9 -5.44 -4.19 -0.10
C ILE A 9 -4.70 -5.17 0.80
N ILE A 10 -4.90 -5.03 2.10
CA ILE A 10 -4.27 -5.82 3.15
C ILE A 10 -5.23 -6.92 3.61
N GLN A 11 -4.68 -8.07 4.04
CA GLN A 11 -5.43 -9.21 4.55
C GLN A 11 -6.40 -8.79 5.66
N PRO A 12 -7.68 -9.22 5.61
CA PRO A 12 -8.69 -8.76 6.56
C PRO A 12 -8.51 -9.33 7.97
N GLU A 13 -7.84 -10.47 8.15
CA GLU A 13 -7.65 -11.14 9.44
C GLU A 13 -6.61 -10.49 10.35
N LEU A 14 -5.82 -9.54 9.83
CA LEU A 14 -4.81 -8.87 10.64
C LEU A 14 -5.47 -8.09 11.77
N ASP A 15 -4.89 -8.21 12.96
CA ASP A 15 -5.20 -7.31 14.06
C ASP A 15 -4.69 -5.88 13.76
N GLU A 16 -5.13 -4.93 14.57
CA GLU A 16 -4.81 -3.52 14.36
C GLU A 16 -3.30 -3.24 14.38
N THR A 17 -2.55 -3.97 15.21
CA THR A 17 -1.09 -3.79 15.35
C THR A 17 -0.36 -4.30 14.11
N ALA A 18 -0.68 -5.51 13.65
CA ALA A 18 -0.09 -6.10 12.46
C ALA A 18 -0.46 -5.29 11.20
N PHE A 19 -1.69 -4.79 11.13
CA PHE A 19 -2.12 -3.90 10.06
C PHE A 19 -1.30 -2.60 10.04
N LYS A 20 -1.18 -1.90 11.18
CA LYS A 20 -0.37 -0.68 11.27
C LYS A 20 1.08 -0.95 10.91
N GLY A 21 1.67 -2.05 11.40
CA GLY A 21 3.04 -2.44 11.06
C GLY A 21 3.24 -2.69 9.56
N ALA A 22 2.25 -3.27 8.87
CA ALA A 22 2.32 -3.43 7.42
C ALA A 22 2.29 -2.08 6.68
N VAL A 23 1.44 -1.15 7.13
CA VAL A 23 1.34 0.20 6.55
C VAL A 23 2.61 1.01 6.83
N GLU A 24 3.14 0.96 8.04
CA GLU A 24 4.42 1.60 8.43
C GLU A 24 5.59 1.05 7.62
N ARG A 25 5.64 -0.26 7.35
CA ARG A 25 6.69 -0.86 6.52
C ARG A 25 6.65 -0.34 5.09
N VAL A 26 5.46 -0.19 4.51
CA VAL A 26 5.29 0.43 3.18
C VAL A 26 5.74 1.89 3.18
N GLN A 27 5.38 2.65 4.22
CA GLN A 27 5.85 4.04 4.38
C GLN A 27 7.38 4.12 4.52
N GLY A 28 8.00 3.20 5.27
CA GLY A 28 9.45 3.13 5.44
C GLY A 28 10.18 2.93 4.11
N TRP A 29 9.67 2.08 3.22
CA TRP A 29 10.27 1.92 1.88
C TRP A 29 10.16 3.18 1.01
N VAL A 30 9.10 3.95 1.16
CA VAL A 30 8.95 5.24 0.47
C VAL A 30 10.02 6.23 0.95
N THR A 31 10.21 6.35 2.27
CA THR A 31 11.19 7.28 2.84
C THR A 31 12.63 6.83 2.59
N GLU A 32 12.92 5.52 2.67
CA GLU A 32 14.22 4.94 2.30
C GLU A 32 14.58 5.21 0.83
N SER A 33 13.58 5.26 -0.05
CA SER A 33 13.74 5.58 -1.46
C SER A 33 13.88 7.09 -1.74
N GLY A 34 13.97 7.93 -0.70
CA GLY A 34 14.08 9.39 -0.81
C GLY A 34 12.78 10.10 -1.19
N GLY A 35 11.63 9.44 -1.03
CA GLY A 35 10.31 10.04 -1.23
C GLY A 35 9.64 10.49 0.06
N THR A 36 8.46 11.11 -0.06
CA THR A 36 7.63 11.53 1.08
C THR A 36 6.27 10.86 1.05
N VAL A 37 5.73 10.62 2.25
CA VAL A 37 4.35 10.19 2.45
C VAL A 37 3.58 11.42 2.90
N ASP A 38 2.72 11.94 2.03
CA ASP A 38 2.02 13.20 2.25
C ASP A 38 0.73 12.97 3.06
N LYS A 39 0.07 11.83 2.82
CA LYS A 39 -1.15 11.44 3.53
C LYS A 39 -1.32 9.91 3.54
N VAL A 40 -1.91 9.41 4.62
CA VAL A 40 -2.35 8.01 4.74
C VAL A 40 -3.82 7.99 5.13
N ASP A 41 -4.65 7.48 4.23
CA ASP A 41 -6.10 7.32 4.43
C ASP A 41 -6.45 5.83 4.57
N VAL A 42 -6.85 5.45 5.79
CA VAL A 42 -7.33 4.10 6.07
C VAL A 42 -8.83 4.03 5.83
N TRP A 43 -9.24 3.27 4.82
CA TRP A 43 -10.65 3.06 4.48
C TRP A 43 -11.31 1.91 5.24
N GLY A 44 -10.49 1.12 5.95
CA GLY A 44 -10.94 -0.02 6.73
C GLY A 44 -11.34 -1.21 5.87
N ARG A 45 -12.10 -2.14 6.47
CA ARG A 45 -12.49 -3.40 5.84
C ARG A 45 -13.64 -3.20 4.85
N ARG A 46 -13.48 -3.73 3.63
CA ARG A 46 -14.50 -3.69 2.58
C ARG A 46 -14.62 -5.06 1.91
N ARG A 47 -15.82 -5.38 1.43
CA ARG A 47 -16.09 -6.60 0.66
C ARG A 47 -15.54 -6.46 -0.76
N LEU A 48 -14.79 -7.47 -1.20
CA LEU A 48 -14.22 -7.54 -2.55
C LEU A 48 -15.29 -8.03 -3.54
N ALA A 49 -15.21 -7.55 -4.79
CA ALA A 49 -16.11 -8.00 -5.86
C ALA A 49 -15.88 -9.49 -6.22
N TYR A 50 -14.67 -9.99 -6.00
CA TYR A 50 -14.29 -11.39 -6.19
C TYR A 50 -13.18 -11.77 -5.20
N PRO A 51 -12.98 -13.08 -4.92
CA PRO A 51 -11.97 -13.51 -3.97
C PRO A 51 -10.55 -13.20 -4.44
N ILE A 52 -9.71 -12.61 -3.58
CA ILE A 52 -8.28 -12.41 -3.82
C ILE A 52 -7.53 -13.22 -2.76
N ARG A 53 -6.60 -14.10 -3.16
CA ARG A 53 -5.90 -15.02 -2.23
C ARG A 53 -6.86 -15.77 -1.29
N LYS A 54 -8.02 -16.23 -1.82
CA LYS A 54 -9.12 -16.89 -1.10
C LYS A 54 -9.88 -16.00 -0.09
N GLN A 55 -9.57 -14.70 -0.01
CA GLN A 55 -10.26 -13.74 0.84
C GLN A 55 -11.38 -13.02 0.11
N ARG A 56 -12.53 -12.85 0.78
CA ARG A 56 -13.71 -12.11 0.27
C ARG A 56 -13.79 -10.67 0.76
N GLU A 57 -12.93 -10.31 1.70
CA GLU A 57 -12.82 -8.98 2.28
C GLU A 57 -11.35 -8.55 2.26
N GLY A 58 -11.10 -7.25 2.37
CA GLY A 58 -9.76 -6.70 2.52
C GLY A 58 -9.80 -5.35 3.20
N GLN A 59 -8.73 -5.00 3.90
CA GLN A 59 -8.55 -3.68 4.48
C GLN A 59 -7.88 -2.77 3.45
N TYR A 60 -8.54 -1.67 3.11
CA TYR A 60 -8.06 -0.72 2.11
C TYR A 60 -7.29 0.42 2.77
N VAL A 61 -6.14 0.75 2.21
CA VAL A 61 -5.35 1.94 2.55
C VAL A 61 -4.97 2.65 1.27
N LEU A 62 -5.17 3.96 1.27
CA LEU A 62 -4.66 4.87 0.25
C LEU A 62 -3.50 5.66 0.86
N LEU A 63 -2.37 5.70 0.16
CA LEU A 63 -1.24 6.55 0.50
C LEU A 63 -1.04 7.57 -0.63
N ASN A 64 -1.00 8.84 -0.28
CA ASN A 64 -0.56 9.91 -1.16
C ASN A 64 0.93 10.10 -0.95
N LEU A 65 1.70 9.94 -2.03
CA LEU A 65 3.14 9.86 -2.00
C LEU A 65 3.76 10.84 -2.99
N THR A 66 4.93 11.36 -2.66
CA THR A 66 5.78 12.06 -3.61
C THR A 66 7.06 11.24 -3.82
N LEU A 67 7.27 10.74 -5.04
CA LEU A 67 8.35 9.81 -5.37
C LEU A 67 9.15 10.29 -6.58
N GLU A 68 10.41 9.83 -6.69
CA GLU A 68 11.14 9.91 -7.94
C GLU A 68 10.74 8.76 -8.88
N PRO A 69 10.46 9.00 -10.17
CA PRO A 69 10.00 7.95 -11.09
C PRO A 69 10.92 6.72 -11.18
N LYS A 70 12.22 6.86 -10.87
CA LYS A 70 13.18 5.75 -10.87
C LYS A 70 13.01 4.78 -9.72
N THR A 71 12.39 5.19 -8.60
CA THR A 71 12.28 4.37 -7.38
C THR A 71 10.97 3.60 -7.29
N THR A 72 9.98 3.89 -8.15
CA THR A 72 8.68 3.24 -8.13
C THR A 72 8.76 1.73 -8.37
N GLY A 73 9.62 1.28 -9.28
CA GLY A 73 9.76 -0.14 -9.60
C GLY A 73 10.31 -0.98 -8.44
N GLU A 74 11.22 -0.43 -7.65
CA GLU A 74 11.74 -1.09 -6.44
C GLU A 74 10.68 -1.14 -5.34
N LEU A 75 9.94 -0.04 -5.13
CA LEU A 75 8.84 0.02 -4.19
C LEU A 75 7.75 -1.02 -4.52
N GLU A 76 7.28 -1.07 -5.76
CA GLU A 76 6.28 -2.06 -6.21
C GLU A 76 6.79 -3.50 -6.03
N ARG A 77 8.08 -3.74 -6.30
CA ARG A 77 8.70 -5.04 -6.06
C ARG A 77 8.65 -5.42 -4.58
N ASN A 78 9.03 -4.51 -3.68
CA ASN A 78 9.02 -4.77 -2.24
C ASN A 78 7.59 -5.04 -1.72
N ILE A 79 6.62 -4.25 -2.16
CA ILE A 79 5.20 -4.44 -1.79
C ILE A 79 4.66 -5.76 -2.33
N ARG A 80 5.06 -6.18 -3.53
CA ARG A 80 4.66 -7.48 -4.09
C ARG A 80 5.08 -8.66 -3.20
N PHE A 81 6.24 -8.57 -2.55
CA PHE A 81 6.75 -9.59 -1.64
C PHE A 81 6.28 -9.44 -0.20
N LEU A 82 5.57 -8.36 0.13
CA LEU A 82 4.97 -8.18 1.45
C LEU A 82 3.74 -9.08 1.58
N GLU A 83 3.88 -10.18 2.31
CA GLU A 83 2.84 -11.21 2.46
C GLU A 83 1.47 -10.65 2.94
N PRO A 84 1.41 -9.72 3.92
CA PRO A 84 0.17 -9.04 4.32
C PRO A 84 -0.58 -8.32 3.19
N VAL A 85 0.12 -7.86 2.15
CA VAL A 85 -0.49 -7.13 1.04
C VAL A 85 -0.95 -8.12 -0.01
N MET A 86 -2.27 -8.20 -0.21
CA MET A 86 -2.88 -9.08 -1.20
C MET A 86 -2.79 -8.49 -2.61
N ARG A 87 -2.93 -7.17 -2.71
CA ARG A 87 -2.87 -6.42 -3.97
C ARG A 87 -2.45 -4.98 -3.71
N HIS A 88 -1.77 -4.39 -4.67
CA HIS A 88 -1.48 -2.96 -4.68
C HIS A 88 -1.71 -2.39 -6.09
N MET A 89 -1.83 -1.08 -6.16
CA MET A 89 -1.85 -0.32 -7.40
C MET A 89 -1.19 1.03 -7.14
N LEU A 90 -0.17 1.36 -7.94
CA LEU A 90 0.49 2.66 -7.92
C LEU A 90 0.08 3.45 -9.16
N VAL A 91 -0.42 4.66 -8.97
CA VAL A 91 -0.91 5.53 -10.04
C VAL A 91 -0.24 6.89 -9.94
N ALA A 92 0.30 7.40 -11.04
CA ALA A 92 0.82 8.77 -11.09
C ALA A 92 -0.35 9.75 -11.15
N VAL A 93 -0.35 10.74 -10.25
CA VAL A 93 -1.31 11.84 -10.25
C VAL A 93 -0.65 13.03 -10.92
N SER A 94 -1.18 13.43 -12.07
CA SER A 94 -0.70 14.55 -12.89
C SER A 94 -1.11 15.90 -12.32
#